data_AF-A0A8C5ZU48-F1
#
_entry.id   AF-A0A8C5ZU48-F1
#
_cell.length_a   1.000
_cell.length_b   1.000
_cell.length_c   1.000
_cell.angle_alpha   90.00
_cell.angle_beta   90.00
_cell.angle_gamma   90.00
#
_symmetry.space_group_name_H-M   'P 1'
#
loop_
_entity.id
_entity.type
_entity.pdbx_description
1 polymer ?
#
loop_
_entity_poly.entity_id
_entity_poly.type
_entity_poly.pdbx_seq_one_letter_code
_entity_poly.pdbx_strand_id
1 'polypeptide(L)'
;MSGAIFTPLEGLGALDTASGHPLVCPLCHAQYERPCLLECFHDFCAGCLRGRAVDGRLACPLCQHQTVVKGPNWLPPVDRLLQFLVDSSRDGVEAVHCANCDLECSKQAGATGDAETTYFCNTCEQPLCARCRDETHRARMFARHDIVALGQRSRDVIQKCTLHAEPYIMFSTDKKSLLCIRCFRDMQGESRAHCVDLESAYVQGCERLEQAVLAVKALQTATREAIALLQVMVEEVRRSAAEEDAAIHTLFGSMQDKLAERKALLLQAVQSQYDEKDKAFKEQLSHLAALLPTLQVHLVICSSFLSLANKAEFLDLGYELMERLQSIVTGPHRLRPAQSSKIASDHHAEFARCLEPLLLLGPRQAASAANTLAGGAGPKVLMGPRCPSPVRKTPGSPVQKPTLHRSISTKVLLAEGEDTPFTEHCRHYEDSYRGLQAEVQNLKDQVQELHRDLTRHHSLIKAEIMGDILSRSLRLDARIASEYSSAEGMRAIFQEIWEESYQRVANEQEVYEAQLHDLLQLKQENAYLTTITKQITPYVRSIAKVKERLEPRFQLPVDEQSETLQSTYDGSRSSETLARNDPGSAMEKGEKTSESKGNGRALSGVSEDPPLKNRDHLRSKQKNGD
;
A
#
# COMPACT_ATOMS: atom_id res chain seq x y z
N MET A 1 12.41 -31.71 36.31
CA MET A 1 12.06 -31.16 37.63
C MET A 1 13.37 -30.79 38.30
N SER A 2 13.66 -29.56 38.71
CA SER A 2 12.89 -28.31 38.74
C SER A 2 13.89 -27.14 38.60
N GLY A 3 13.53 -25.91 38.20
CA GLY A 3 12.26 -25.35 37.75
C GLY A 3 12.55 -24.00 37.07
N ALA A 4 11.65 -23.54 36.19
CA ALA A 4 11.86 -22.29 35.48
C ALA A 4 11.67 -21.07 36.40
N ILE A 5 12.68 -20.22 36.52
CA ILE A 5 12.58 -18.87 37.10
C ILE A 5 13.35 -17.89 36.21
N PHE A 6 12.92 -17.78 34.96
CA PHE A 6 13.21 -16.64 34.10
C PHE A 6 11.95 -16.35 33.30
N THR A 7 11.14 -15.41 33.79
CA THR A 7 10.15 -14.73 32.95
C THR A 7 10.91 -14.01 31.83
N PRO A 8 10.60 -14.27 30.54
CA PRO A 8 11.07 -13.41 29.46
C PRO A 8 10.64 -11.97 29.74
N LEU A 9 11.47 -10.99 29.35
CA LEU A 9 11.15 -9.57 29.52
C LEU A 9 10.15 -9.09 28.45
N GLU A 10 9.02 -9.77 28.34
CA GLU A 10 7.86 -9.36 27.53
C GLU A 10 7.06 -8.31 28.31
N GLY A 11 7.61 -7.09 28.38
CA GLY A 11 7.09 -6.05 29.24
C GLY A 11 7.75 -4.68 29.05
N LEU A 12 7.71 -4.14 27.83
CA LEU A 12 8.21 -2.80 27.48
C LEU A 12 7.44 -1.62 28.12
N GLY A 13 6.65 -1.88 29.18
CA GLY A 13 5.85 -0.90 29.92
C GLY A 13 6.29 -0.64 31.37
N ALA A 14 7.43 -1.20 31.82
CA ALA A 14 7.87 -1.13 33.23
C ALA A 14 9.33 -0.64 33.39
N LEU A 15 9.70 0.48 32.76
CA LEU A 15 11.02 1.09 32.92
C LEU A 15 11.21 1.91 34.20
N ASP A 16 10.11 2.32 34.85
CA ASP A 16 10.15 3.15 36.07
C ASP A 16 10.39 2.35 37.37
N THR A 17 10.42 1.02 37.32
CA THR A 17 10.53 0.15 38.52
C THR A 17 11.91 -0.49 38.73
N ALA A 18 12.87 -0.25 37.84
CA ALA A 18 14.24 -0.81 37.93
C ALA A 18 15.19 0.05 38.79
N SER A 19 14.68 0.86 39.72
CA SER A 19 15.46 1.71 40.65
C SER A 19 16.07 0.92 41.81
N GLY A 20 16.83 -0.13 41.48
CA GLY A 20 17.65 -0.86 42.44
C GLY A 20 18.74 0.03 43.05
N HIS A 21 19.07 -0.21 44.32
CA HIS A 21 20.15 0.52 45.00
C HIS A 21 21.49 0.32 44.26
N PRO A 22 22.27 1.37 43.93
CA PRO A 22 23.38 1.28 42.98
C PRO A 22 24.54 0.36 43.42
N LEU A 23 24.63 0.04 44.72
CA LEU A 23 25.64 -0.88 45.28
C LEU A 23 25.11 -2.31 45.53
N VAL A 24 23.96 -2.67 44.94
CA VAL A 24 23.33 -3.99 45.06
C VAL A 24 23.39 -4.74 43.73
N CYS A 25 23.76 -6.02 43.79
CA CYS A 25 23.82 -6.88 42.61
C CYS A 25 22.41 -7.28 42.13
N PRO A 26 22.09 -7.12 40.84
CA PRO A 26 20.77 -7.42 40.30
C PRO A 26 20.41 -8.92 40.23
N LEU A 27 21.35 -9.82 40.54
CA LEU A 27 21.11 -11.28 40.52
C LEU A 27 20.88 -11.91 41.89
N CYS A 28 21.57 -11.44 42.93
CA CYS A 28 21.37 -11.94 44.30
C CYS A 28 20.62 -10.93 45.19
N HIS A 29 20.36 -9.72 44.71
CA HIS A 29 19.73 -8.62 45.44
C HIS A 29 20.41 -8.26 46.78
N ALA A 30 21.68 -8.65 46.92
CA ALA A 30 22.55 -8.29 48.04
C ALA A 30 23.64 -7.31 47.58
N GLN A 31 24.30 -6.65 48.55
CA GLN A 31 25.47 -5.81 48.27
C GLN A 31 26.54 -6.60 47.51
N TYR A 32 27.24 -5.98 46.57
CA TYR A 32 28.21 -6.67 45.73
C TYR A 32 29.31 -7.37 46.54
N GLU A 33 29.56 -8.63 46.21
CA GLU A 33 30.70 -9.41 46.70
C GLU A 33 31.62 -9.69 45.50
N ARG A 34 32.79 -9.04 45.47
CA ARG A 34 33.73 -9.07 44.34
C ARG A 34 33.02 -8.74 43.01
N PRO A 35 32.60 -7.47 42.78
CA PRO A 35 31.92 -7.09 41.56
C PRO A 35 32.82 -7.32 40.33
N CYS A 36 32.23 -7.82 39.25
CA CYS A 36 32.86 -8.07 37.97
C CYS A 36 32.12 -7.28 36.89
N LEU A 37 32.84 -6.42 36.18
CA LEU A 37 32.32 -5.57 35.10
C LEU A 37 32.34 -6.32 33.78
N LEU A 38 31.22 -6.29 33.06
CA LEU A 38 31.09 -6.82 31.70
C LEU A 38 31.41 -5.77 30.62
N GLU A 39 31.67 -6.21 29.38
CA GLU A 39 31.91 -5.33 28.22
C GLU A 39 30.71 -4.40 27.92
N CYS A 40 29.51 -4.78 28.36
CA CYS A 40 28.29 -3.97 28.28
C CYS A 40 28.06 -3.03 29.48
N PHE A 41 29.08 -2.79 30.32
CA PHE A 41 29.00 -1.94 31.52
C PHE A 41 27.92 -2.35 32.55
N HIS A 42 27.64 -3.65 32.67
CA HIS A 42 26.79 -4.20 33.72
C HIS A 42 27.66 -4.96 34.74
N ASP A 43 27.38 -4.76 36.03
CA ASP A 43 28.11 -5.36 37.14
C ASP A 43 27.34 -6.48 37.82
N PHE A 44 28.08 -7.51 38.24
CA PHE A 44 27.54 -8.66 38.96
C PHE A 44 28.59 -9.21 39.94
N CYS A 45 28.16 -9.82 41.05
CA CYS A 45 29.09 -10.54 41.94
C CYS A 45 29.79 -11.67 41.16
N ALA A 46 31.09 -11.87 41.39
CA ALA A 46 31.86 -12.98 40.82
C ALA A 46 31.22 -14.36 41.10
N GLY A 47 30.57 -14.53 42.25
CA GLY A 47 29.78 -15.72 42.58
C GLY A 47 28.53 -15.92 41.71
N CYS A 48 27.85 -14.84 41.32
CA CYS A 48 26.64 -14.89 40.50
C CYS A 48 26.92 -15.17 39.02
N LEU A 49 28.13 -14.83 38.55
CA LEU A 49 28.61 -15.11 37.19
C LEU A 49 29.26 -16.49 37.03
N ARG A 50 29.65 -17.14 38.14
CA ARG A 50 30.33 -18.44 38.11
C ARG A 50 29.48 -19.49 37.40
N GLY A 51 30.10 -20.22 36.46
CA GLY A 51 29.44 -21.29 35.70
C GLY A 51 28.51 -20.82 34.58
N ARG A 52 28.41 -19.51 34.30
CA ARG A 52 27.62 -18.97 33.18
C ARG A 52 28.39 -18.76 31.88
N ALA A 53 29.71 -18.97 31.90
CA ALA A 53 30.54 -18.88 30.71
C ALA A 53 30.45 -20.17 29.88
N VAL A 54 30.23 -20.02 28.57
CA VAL A 54 30.21 -21.11 27.57
C VAL A 54 31.23 -20.75 26.49
N ASP A 55 32.14 -21.67 26.17
CA ASP A 55 33.21 -21.48 25.17
C ASP A 55 34.01 -20.18 25.31
N GLY A 56 34.30 -19.78 26.56
CA GLY A 56 35.05 -18.55 26.87
C GLY A 56 34.28 -17.24 26.70
N ARG A 57 32.96 -17.31 26.48
CA ARG A 57 32.04 -16.15 26.41
C ARG A 57 31.02 -16.21 27.52
N LEU A 58 30.69 -15.05 28.09
CA LEU A 58 29.64 -14.89 29.08
C LEU A 58 28.59 -13.92 28.52
N ALA A 59 27.34 -14.36 28.41
CA ALA A 59 26.22 -13.50 28.03
C ALA A 59 25.70 -12.74 29.24
N CYS A 60 25.57 -11.41 29.13
CA CYS A 60 25.03 -10.56 30.18
C CYS A 60 23.58 -10.94 30.51
N PRO A 61 23.22 -11.26 31.77
CA PRO A 61 21.85 -11.60 32.14
C PRO A 61 20.80 -10.49 31.94
N LEU A 62 21.22 -9.23 31.78
CA LEU A 62 20.32 -8.08 31.60
C LEU A 62 20.10 -7.69 30.13
N CYS A 63 21.16 -7.65 29.33
CA CYS A 63 21.10 -7.20 27.93
C CYS A 63 21.61 -8.21 26.89
N GLN A 64 21.92 -9.45 27.32
CA GLN A 64 22.40 -10.57 26.50
C GLN A 64 23.73 -10.34 25.75
N HIS A 65 24.33 -9.16 25.85
CA HIS A 65 25.63 -8.82 25.26
C HIS A 65 26.72 -9.79 25.74
N GLN A 66 27.56 -10.25 24.80
CA GLN A 66 28.60 -11.24 25.08
C GLN A 66 29.90 -10.55 25.54
N THR A 67 30.48 -11.02 26.63
CA THR A 67 31.79 -10.61 27.15
C THR A 67 32.78 -11.76 27.02
N VAL A 68 34.00 -11.49 26.55
CA VAL A 68 35.05 -12.50 26.36
C VAL A 68 35.87 -12.63 27.64
N VAL A 69 35.76 -13.77 28.31
CA VAL A 69 36.45 -14.05 29.58
C VAL A 69 37.75 -14.82 29.34
N LYS A 70 38.87 -14.26 29.82
CA LYS A 70 40.22 -14.84 29.65
C LYS A 70 40.82 -15.19 31.01
N GLY A 71 41.12 -16.48 31.24
CA GLY A 71 41.78 -16.97 32.44
C GLY A 71 41.14 -18.24 33.01
N PRO A 72 41.80 -18.93 33.96
CA PRO A 72 41.41 -20.27 34.42
C PRO A 72 40.05 -20.32 35.13
N ASN A 73 39.54 -19.18 35.60
CA ASN A 73 38.28 -19.09 36.34
C ASN A 73 37.08 -18.68 35.47
N TRP A 74 37.28 -18.37 34.19
CA TRP A 74 36.23 -17.91 33.26
C TRP A 74 35.37 -16.75 33.78
N LEU A 75 35.99 -15.83 34.54
CA LEU A 75 35.33 -14.66 35.12
C LEU A 75 35.88 -13.35 34.52
N PRO A 76 35.05 -12.29 34.42
CA PRO A 76 35.51 -10.96 34.04
C PRO A 76 36.45 -10.35 35.09
N PRO A 77 37.22 -9.29 34.74
CA PRO A 77 38.01 -8.56 35.73
C PRO A 77 37.12 -8.00 36.85
N VAL A 78 37.66 -7.96 38.06
CA VAL A 78 36.99 -7.33 39.21
C VAL A 78 36.96 -5.82 39.02
N ASP A 79 35.80 -5.18 39.15
CA ASP A 79 35.74 -3.73 39.17
C ASP A 79 36.27 -3.19 40.50
N ARG A 80 37.42 -2.55 40.43
CA ARG A 80 38.07 -1.92 41.58
C ARG A 80 37.35 -0.65 42.02
N LEU A 81 36.64 0.04 41.13
CA LEU A 81 35.88 1.24 41.46
C LEU A 81 34.63 0.87 42.26
N LEU A 82 33.79 -0.03 41.75
CA LEU A 82 32.62 -0.51 42.47
C LEU A 82 32.99 -1.26 43.77
N GLN A 83 34.07 -2.05 43.80
CA GLN A 83 34.58 -2.65 45.04
C GLN A 83 34.96 -1.57 46.07
N PHE A 84 35.68 -0.51 45.67
CA PHE A 84 36.01 0.60 46.56
C PHE A 84 34.77 1.33 47.10
N LEU A 85 33.75 1.56 46.26
CA LEU A 85 32.48 2.19 46.69
C LEU A 85 31.70 1.30 47.67
N VAL A 86 31.71 -0.02 47.45
CA VAL A 86 31.10 -1.01 48.33
C VAL A 86 31.81 -1.06 49.68
N ASP A 87 33.14 -1.15 49.69
CA ASP A 87 33.93 -1.21 50.92
C ASP A 87 33.82 0.11 51.70
N SER A 88 33.85 1.27 51.03
CA SER A 88 33.64 2.58 51.64
C SER A 88 32.25 2.71 52.28
N SER A 89 31.24 2.03 51.75
CA SER A 89 29.89 1.97 52.35
C SER A 89 29.78 1.00 53.54
N ARG A 90 30.76 0.09 53.71
CA ARG A 90 30.86 -0.84 54.86
C ARG A 90 31.63 -0.23 56.03
N ASP A 91 32.62 0.61 55.75
CA ASP A 91 33.46 1.30 56.75
C ASP A 91 32.68 2.18 57.75
N GLY A 92 31.39 2.44 57.53
CA GLY A 92 30.50 3.08 58.49
C GLY A 92 29.99 2.16 59.61
N VAL A 93 30.34 0.86 59.61
CA VAL A 93 29.73 -0.18 60.46
C VAL A 93 30.76 -1.01 61.25
N GLU A 94 32.01 -0.56 61.38
CA GLU A 94 32.92 -1.16 62.37
C GLU A 94 32.49 -0.78 63.80
N ALA A 95 32.64 -1.73 64.73
CA ALA A 95 32.31 -1.57 66.15
C ALA A 95 33.33 -0.65 66.85
N VAL A 96 33.16 0.67 66.69
CA VAL A 96 34.05 1.66 67.31
C VAL A 96 33.82 1.71 68.82
N HIS A 97 34.87 1.39 69.58
CA HIS A 97 34.90 1.47 71.04
C HIS A 97 35.47 2.83 71.47
N CYS A 98 34.91 3.43 72.53
CA CYS A 98 35.40 4.69 73.08
C CYS A 98 36.74 4.48 73.81
N ALA A 99 37.82 5.15 73.39
CA ALA A 99 39.17 4.98 73.94
C ALA A 99 39.35 5.38 75.41
N ASN A 100 38.32 5.96 76.04
CA ASN A 100 38.36 6.46 77.41
C ASN A 100 37.39 5.73 78.37
N CYS A 101 36.55 4.83 77.86
CA CYS A 101 35.67 4.01 78.70
C CYS A 101 35.41 2.59 78.16
N ASP A 102 36.11 2.20 77.09
CA ASP A 102 36.07 0.91 76.39
C ASP A 102 34.66 0.45 75.95
N LEU A 103 33.66 1.35 76.00
CA LEU A 103 32.30 1.05 75.63
C LEU A 103 32.15 1.07 74.11
N GLU A 104 31.52 0.02 73.56
CA GLU A 104 31.16 -0.07 72.15
C GLU A 104 30.07 0.97 71.82
N CYS A 105 30.42 2.00 71.06
CA CYS A 105 29.55 3.15 70.82
C CYS A 105 28.30 2.82 69.98
N SER A 106 28.26 1.65 69.34
CA SER A 106 27.11 1.15 68.57
C SER A 106 25.89 0.79 69.45
N LYS A 107 26.10 0.44 70.73
CA LYS A 107 25.09 -0.21 71.58
C LYS A 107 24.16 0.73 72.36
N GLN A 108 24.24 2.03 72.14
CA GLN A 108 23.34 3.03 72.75
C GLN A 108 22.19 3.47 71.81
N ALA A 109 22.19 3.04 70.54
CA ALA A 109 21.22 3.39 69.50
C ALA A 109 19.78 2.84 69.68
N GLY A 110 19.37 2.46 70.91
CA GLY A 110 18.11 1.74 71.17
C GLY A 110 17.18 2.33 72.22
N ALA A 111 17.52 3.43 72.90
CA ALA A 111 16.76 3.91 74.07
C ALA A 111 16.23 5.35 74.00
N THR A 112 16.88 6.24 73.23
CA THR A 112 16.46 7.64 73.03
C THR A 112 16.67 8.03 71.58
N GLY A 113 15.65 8.59 70.93
CA GLY A 113 15.53 8.72 69.47
C GLY A 113 16.36 9.81 68.80
N ASP A 114 17.54 10.14 69.33
CA ASP A 114 18.52 11.01 68.66
C ASP A 114 19.70 10.17 68.18
N ALA A 115 20.15 10.41 66.95
CA ALA A 115 21.29 9.70 66.37
C ALA A 115 22.61 10.20 67.00
N GLU A 116 22.96 9.67 68.18
CA GLU A 116 24.19 10.03 68.90
C GLU A 116 25.43 9.69 68.07
N THR A 117 26.00 10.73 67.46
CA THR A 117 27.22 10.63 66.66
C THR A 117 28.39 10.21 67.53
N THR A 118 29.06 9.14 67.14
CA THR A 118 30.43 8.85 67.58
C THR A 118 31.33 10.03 67.22
N TYR A 119 32.24 10.40 68.12
CA TYR A 119 33.22 11.47 67.92
C TYR A 119 34.62 10.91 67.72
N PHE A 120 35.50 11.67 67.08
CA PHE A 120 36.89 11.34 66.90
C PHE A 120 37.75 12.56 67.24
N CYS A 121 38.70 12.40 68.15
CA CYS A 121 39.65 13.45 68.47
C CYS A 121 40.84 13.35 67.53
N ASN A 122 40.96 14.29 66.59
CA ASN A 122 42.08 14.37 65.64
C ASN A 122 43.41 14.63 66.36
N THR A 123 43.39 15.27 67.54
CA THR A 123 44.60 15.56 68.34
C THR A 123 45.09 14.37 69.16
N CYS A 124 44.22 13.43 69.51
CA CYS A 124 44.59 12.18 70.21
C CYS A 124 44.61 10.95 69.29
N GLU A 125 44.20 11.11 68.03
CA GLU A 125 43.95 10.02 67.07
C GLU A 125 43.01 8.91 67.60
N GLN A 126 42.05 9.29 68.46
CA GLN A 126 41.23 8.35 69.24
C GLN A 126 39.72 8.61 69.12
N PRO A 127 38.89 7.55 69.01
CA PRO A 127 37.44 7.64 69.05
C PRO A 127 36.89 7.86 70.47
N LEU A 128 35.78 8.59 70.57
CA LEU A 128 35.11 8.99 71.80
C LEU A 128 33.59 8.83 71.65
N CYS A 129 32.90 8.40 72.71
CA CYS A 129 31.44 8.56 72.82
C CYS A 129 31.06 10.00 73.20
N ALA A 130 29.81 10.39 72.97
CA ALA A 130 29.27 11.71 73.33
C ALA A 130 29.57 12.09 74.78
N ARG A 131 29.36 11.16 75.72
CA ARG A 131 29.64 11.39 77.15
C ARG A 131 31.12 11.70 77.41
N CYS A 132 32.04 10.95 76.83
CA CYS A 132 33.48 11.19 77.02
C CYS A 132 33.96 12.49 76.36
N ARG A 133 33.41 12.89 75.21
CA ARG A 133 33.64 14.22 74.63
C ARG A 133 33.27 15.33 75.63
N ASP A 134 32.06 15.27 76.16
CA ASP A 134 31.50 16.38 76.95
C ASP A 134 31.96 16.39 78.42
N GLU A 135 32.30 15.24 79.01
CA GLU A 135 32.84 15.13 80.36
C GLU A 135 34.36 15.35 80.41
N THR A 136 35.12 14.70 79.50
CA THR A 136 36.59 14.72 79.58
C THR A 136 37.22 15.76 78.67
N HIS A 137 36.85 15.80 77.39
CA HIS A 137 37.48 16.72 76.43
C HIS A 137 36.97 18.17 76.51
N ARG A 138 35.86 18.41 77.23
CA ARG A 138 35.40 19.76 77.59
C ARG A 138 36.25 20.42 78.69
N ALA A 139 37.09 19.67 79.41
CA ALA A 139 37.98 20.25 80.42
C ALA A 139 38.99 21.20 79.76
N ARG A 140 39.27 22.34 80.42
CA ARG A 140 40.10 23.43 79.86
C ARG A 140 41.47 23.00 79.32
N MET A 141 42.05 21.92 79.86
CA MET A 141 43.32 21.34 79.41
C MET A 141 43.26 20.72 78.00
N PHE A 142 42.08 20.28 77.55
CA PHE A 142 41.85 19.69 76.23
C PHE A 142 41.10 20.64 75.27
N ALA A 143 40.88 21.90 75.66
CA ALA A 143 40.14 22.89 74.84
C ALA A 143 40.84 23.28 73.52
N ARG A 144 42.03 22.73 73.24
CA ARG A 144 42.74 22.85 71.95
C ARG A 144 42.68 21.57 71.11
N HIS A 145 42.01 20.53 71.59
CA HIS A 145 41.83 19.29 70.85
C HIS A 145 40.76 19.49 69.79
N ASP A 146 41.07 19.12 68.55
CA ASP A 146 40.10 19.08 67.47
C ASP A 146 39.29 17.78 67.56
N ILE A 147 37.96 17.90 67.52
CA ILE A 147 37.02 16.79 67.74
C ILE A 147 35.88 16.91 66.74
N VAL A 148 35.88 15.98 65.78
CA VAL A 148 34.88 15.90 64.71
C VAL A 148 33.92 14.73 64.97
N ALA A 149 32.77 14.71 64.32
CA ALA A 149 31.98 13.49 64.23
C ALA A 149 32.78 12.43 63.45
N LEU A 150 32.68 11.15 63.81
CA LEU A 150 33.44 10.06 63.21
C LEU A 150 33.24 9.98 61.68
N GLY A 151 32.02 10.24 61.21
CA GLY A 151 31.69 10.32 59.77
C GLY A 151 32.20 11.57 59.05
N GLN A 152 32.70 12.57 59.79
CA GLN A 152 33.39 13.77 59.28
C GLN A 152 34.91 13.70 59.48
N ARG A 153 35.46 12.55 59.91
CA ARG A 153 36.91 12.33 59.91
C ARG A 153 37.45 12.54 58.50
N SER A 154 38.26 13.58 58.30
CA SER A 154 39.06 13.65 57.07
C SER A 154 40.00 12.45 57.07
N ARG A 155 39.89 11.61 56.04
CA ARG A 155 40.87 10.55 55.79
C ARG A 155 42.11 11.15 55.13
N ASP A 156 42.71 12.14 55.80
CA ASP A 156 43.99 12.77 55.42
C ASP A 156 45.17 11.83 55.72
N VAL A 157 44.99 10.54 55.42
CA VAL A 157 46.07 9.59 55.27
C VAL A 157 46.78 9.97 53.97
N ILE A 158 47.67 10.96 54.06
CA ILE A 158 48.53 11.38 52.97
C ILE A 158 49.23 10.13 52.44
N GLN A 159 48.80 9.68 51.26
CA GLN A 159 49.25 8.40 50.71
C GLN A 159 50.75 8.47 50.47
N LYS A 160 51.46 7.48 51.02
CA LYS A 160 52.92 7.40 50.96
C LYS A 160 53.34 6.45 49.85
N CYS A 161 54.38 6.84 49.12
CA CYS A 161 54.98 6.03 48.07
C CYS A 161 55.47 4.69 48.63
N THR A 162 54.95 3.59 48.10
CA THR A 162 55.28 2.22 48.53
C THR A 162 56.78 1.88 48.43
N LEU A 163 57.51 2.57 47.55
CA LEU A 163 58.96 2.39 47.36
C LEU A 163 59.83 3.28 48.27
N HIS A 164 59.30 4.42 48.71
CA HIS A 164 60.10 5.49 49.32
C HIS A 164 59.60 5.99 50.68
N ALA A 165 58.40 5.59 51.11
CA ALA A 165 57.67 6.10 52.27
C ALA A 165 57.40 7.62 52.30
N GLU A 166 57.79 8.36 51.26
CA GLU A 166 57.54 9.79 51.06
C GLU A 166 56.10 10.05 50.60
N PRO A 167 55.48 11.19 50.95
CA PRO A 167 54.14 11.56 50.45
C PRO A 167 54.12 11.69 48.93
N TYR A 168 53.01 11.27 48.30
CA TYR A 168 52.72 11.61 46.92
C TYR A 168 52.39 13.10 46.80
N ILE A 169 53.03 13.78 45.84
CA ILE A 169 52.92 15.24 45.64
C ILE A 169 52.72 15.65 44.17
N MET A 170 53.00 14.75 43.23
CA MET A 170 52.83 14.95 41.80
C MET A 170 52.01 13.79 41.20
N PHE A 171 51.36 14.02 40.07
CA PHE A 171 50.69 13.01 39.27
C PHE A 171 51.22 13.03 37.84
N SER A 172 51.56 11.85 37.31
CA SER A 172 51.98 11.67 35.92
C SER A 172 50.74 11.32 35.08
N THR A 173 50.38 12.21 34.15
CA THR A 173 49.18 12.09 33.30
C THR A 173 49.34 11.04 32.19
N ASP A 174 50.59 10.80 31.75
CA ASP A 174 50.96 9.77 30.78
C ASP A 174 50.83 8.35 31.34
N LYS A 175 51.40 8.09 32.54
CA LYS A 175 51.41 6.76 33.18
C LYS A 175 50.25 6.55 34.16
N LYS A 176 49.43 7.60 34.40
CA LYS A 176 48.29 7.61 35.34
C LYS A 176 48.70 7.16 36.74
N SER A 177 49.82 7.70 37.24
CA SER A 177 50.45 7.24 38.48
C SER A 177 50.81 8.39 39.42
N LEU A 178 50.62 8.16 40.73
CA LEU A 178 51.06 9.08 41.78
C LEU A 178 52.58 9.00 41.96
N LEU A 179 53.23 10.15 42.13
CA LEU A 179 54.68 10.28 42.26
C LEU A 179 55.05 11.08 43.53
N CYS A 180 55.98 10.56 44.32
CA CYS A 180 56.67 11.34 45.33
C CYS A 180 57.88 12.08 44.71
N ILE A 181 58.50 12.97 45.48
CA ILE A 181 59.64 13.78 45.00
C ILE A 181 60.81 12.95 44.45
N ARG A 182 61.05 11.75 44.99
CA ARG A 182 62.10 10.83 44.52
C ARG A 182 61.72 10.21 43.18
N CYS A 183 60.55 9.58 43.08
CA CYS A 183 60.02 9.02 41.83
C CYS A 183 59.99 10.04 40.67
N PHE A 184 59.67 11.31 40.96
CA PHE A 184 59.69 12.37 39.95
C PHE A 184 61.11 12.70 39.47
N ARG A 185 62.09 12.79 40.39
CA ARG A 185 63.50 13.07 40.07
C ARG A 185 64.15 11.93 39.28
N ASP A 186 63.80 10.69 39.60
CA ASP A 186 64.39 9.50 38.99
C ASP A 186 63.77 9.19 37.60
N MET A 187 62.81 10.00 37.15
CA MET A 187 62.13 9.85 35.86
C MET A 187 62.82 10.62 34.72
N GLN A 188 62.84 10.01 33.53
CA GLN A 188 63.45 10.59 32.32
C GLN A 188 62.80 11.91 31.89
N GLY A 189 63.59 12.77 31.22
CA GLY A 189 63.26 14.16 30.92
C GLY A 189 61.91 14.40 30.23
N GLU A 190 61.57 13.60 29.21
CA GLU A 190 60.35 13.78 28.43
C GLU A 190 59.08 13.50 29.25
N SER A 191 59.01 12.41 30.01
CA SER A 191 57.87 12.11 30.90
C SER A 191 57.65 13.18 31.98
N ARG A 192 58.67 13.99 32.33
CA ARG A 192 58.52 15.05 33.34
C ARG A 192 57.62 16.19 32.83
N ALA A 193 57.49 16.39 31.51
CA ALA A 193 56.56 17.37 30.93
C ALA A 193 55.08 16.99 31.13
N HIS A 194 54.78 15.73 31.43
CA HIS A 194 53.43 15.22 31.69
C HIS A 194 53.09 15.12 33.18
N CYS A 195 53.95 15.68 34.06
CA CYS A 195 53.72 15.75 35.50
C CYS A 195 53.09 17.08 35.90
N VAL A 196 51.97 16.99 36.61
CA VAL A 196 51.30 18.09 37.30
C VAL A 196 51.39 17.87 38.81
N ASP A 197 51.28 18.92 39.61
CA ASP A 197 51.13 18.77 41.06
C ASP A 197 49.78 18.07 41.38
N LEU A 198 49.70 17.45 42.56
CA LEU A 198 48.56 16.62 42.92
C LEU A 198 47.23 17.40 42.95
N GLU A 199 47.25 18.68 43.34
CA GLU A 199 46.05 19.51 43.45
C GLU A 199 45.54 19.93 42.06
N SER A 200 46.43 20.43 41.19
CA SER A 200 46.09 20.72 39.79
C SER A 200 45.61 19.46 39.05
N ALA A 201 46.21 18.30 39.34
CA ALA A 201 45.77 17.02 38.78
C ALA A 201 44.36 16.63 39.23
N TYR A 202 44.04 16.88 40.51
CA TYR A 202 42.73 16.63 41.08
C TYR A 202 41.67 17.54 40.46
N VAL A 203 41.91 18.86 40.38
CA VAL A 203 40.99 19.83 39.78
C VAL A 203 40.72 19.50 38.30
N GLN A 204 41.76 19.25 37.50
CA GLN A 204 41.61 18.82 36.10
C GLN A 204 40.89 17.47 35.97
N GLY A 205 41.07 16.57 36.96
CA GLY A 205 40.36 15.30 37.06
C GLY A 205 38.85 15.50 37.30
N CYS A 206 38.50 16.40 38.22
CA CYS A 206 37.12 16.79 38.53
C CYS A 206 36.41 17.41 37.31
N GLU A 207 37.02 18.40 36.66
CA GLU A 207 36.45 19.03 35.45
C GLU A 207 36.17 18.00 34.35
N ARG A 208 37.11 17.07 34.12
CA ARG A 208 36.94 15.99 33.13
C ARG A 208 35.88 14.98 33.52
N LEU A 209 35.73 14.67 34.81
CA LEU A 209 34.68 13.80 35.32
C LEU A 209 33.31 14.48 35.19
N GLU A 210 33.19 15.76 35.50
CA GLU A 210 31.97 16.55 35.31
C GLU A 210 31.54 16.58 33.84
N GLN A 211 32.48 16.81 32.90
CA GLN A 211 32.21 16.71 31.47
C GLN A 211 31.71 15.32 31.05
N ALA A 212 32.32 14.25 31.57
CA ALA A 212 31.87 12.88 31.30
C ALA A 212 30.46 12.61 31.89
N VAL A 213 30.17 13.11 33.10
CA VAL A 213 28.84 13.01 33.73
C VAL A 213 27.79 13.77 32.94
N LEU A 214 28.11 14.96 32.41
CA LEU A 214 27.21 15.71 31.53
C LEU A 214 26.92 14.95 30.23
N ALA A 215 27.94 14.34 29.61
CA ALA A 215 27.76 13.51 28.41
C ALA A 215 26.87 12.27 28.69
N VAL A 216 27.07 11.59 29.83
CA VAL A 216 26.22 10.46 30.25
C VAL A 216 24.78 10.90 30.55
N LYS A 217 24.57 12.08 31.17
CA LYS A 217 23.22 12.64 31.39
C LYS A 217 22.52 12.94 30.06
N ALA A 218 23.21 13.52 29.08
CA ALA A 218 22.65 13.78 27.76
C ALA A 218 22.33 12.48 26.99
N LEU A 219 23.18 11.46 27.10
CA LEU A 219 22.88 10.13 26.55
C LEU A 219 21.66 9.50 27.25
N GLN A 220 21.52 9.68 28.56
CA GLN A 220 20.39 9.16 29.33
C GLN A 220 19.07 9.83 28.92
N THR A 221 19.03 11.14 28.69
CA THR A 221 17.82 11.83 28.19
C THR A 221 17.48 11.39 26.77
N ALA A 222 18.46 11.39 25.86
CA ALA A 222 18.25 10.93 24.48
C ALA A 222 17.77 9.46 24.41
N THR A 223 18.27 8.60 25.30
CA THR A 223 17.82 7.20 25.37
C THR A 223 16.37 7.09 25.85
N ARG A 224 15.94 7.89 26.85
CA ARG A 224 14.53 7.93 27.27
C ARG A 224 13.61 8.42 26.16
N GLU A 225 14.01 9.48 25.45
CA GLU A 225 13.27 10.04 24.31
C GLU A 225 13.17 9.02 23.16
N ALA A 226 14.25 8.32 22.84
CA ALA A 226 14.25 7.26 21.83
C ALA A 226 13.35 6.08 22.22
N ILE A 227 13.34 5.66 23.48
CA ILE A 227 12.42 4.62 23.98
C ILE A 227 10.97 5.07 23.85
N ALA A 228 10.64 6.30 24.28
CA ALA A 228 9.28 6.83 24.19
C ALA A 228 8.81 6.93 22.73
N LEU A 229 9.68 7.38 21.82
CA LEU A 229 9.40 7.41 20.39
C LEU A 229 9.15 6.01 19.82
N LEU A 230 10.00 5.02 20.14
CA LEU A 230 9.85 3.64 19.69
C LEU A 230 8.57 3.00 20.24
N GLN A 231 8.17 3.29 21.48
CA GLN A 231 6.88 2.85 22.04
C GLN A 231 5.71 3.41 21.23
N VAL A 232 5.71 4.71 20.91
CA VAL A 232 4.67 5.34 20.06
C VAL A 232 4.64 4.72 18.66
N MET A 233 5.79 4.49 18.03
CA MET A 233 5.88 3.86 16.71
C MET A 233 5.34 2.42 16.71
N VAL A 234 5.58 1.65 17.79
CA VAL A 234 5.02 0.29 17.93
C VAL A 234 3.50 0.31 18.02
N GLU A 235 2.90 1.25 18.77
CA GLU A 235 1.45 1.40 18.83
C GLU A 235 0.86 1.94 17.52
N GLU A 236 1.58 2.80 16.80
CA GLU A 236 1.16 3.28 15.48
C GLU A 236 1.13 2.14 14.44
N VAL A 237 2.15 1.27 14.42
CA VAL A 237 2.16 0.07 13.56
C VAL A 237 1.01 -0.87 13.91
N ARG A 238 0.71 -1.08 15.20
CA ARG A 238 -0.43 -1.88 15.66
C ARG A 238 -1.77 -1.29 15.20
N ARG A 239 -1.95 0.02 15.36
CA ARG A 239 -3.13 0.76 14.92
C ARG A 239 -3.32 0.67 13.40
N SER A 240 -2.27 0.95 12.63
CA SER A 240 -2.31 0.87 11.17
C SER A 240 -2.65 -0.53 10.68
N ALA A 241 -2.06 -1.57 11.27
CA ALA A 241 -2.40 -2.96 10.91
C ALA A 241 -3.89 -3.30 11.17
N ALA A 242 -4.46 -2.80 12.28
CA ALA A 242 -5.88 -2.99 12.59
C ALA A 242 -6.82 -2.16 11.69
N GLU A 243 -6.39 -0.96 11.27
CA GLU A 243 -7.12 -0.12 10.30
C GLU A 243 -7.17 -0.78 8.92
N GLU A 244 -6.06 -1.33 8.44
CA GLU A 244 -6.00 -2.07 7.17
C GLU A 244 -6.79 -3.39 7.21
N ASP A 245 -6.70 -4.17 8.30
CA ASP A 245 -7.50 -5.39 8.50
C ASP A 245 -9.02 -5.10 8.45
N ALA A 246 -9.45 -4.02 9.14
CA ALA A 246 -10.83 -3.55 9.08
C ALA A 246 -11.24 -3.04 7.68
N ALA A 247 -10.34 -2.39 6.95
CA ALA A 247 -10.60 -1.92 5.59
C ALA A 247 -10.76 -3.09 4.61
N ILE A 248 -9.90 -4.11 4.68
CA ILE A 248 -9.99 -5.35 3.90
C ILE A 248 -11.31 -6.06 4.17
N HIS A 249 -11.67 -6.25 5.45
CA HIS A 249 -12.95 -6.85 5.84
C HIS A 249 -14.16 -6.06 5.33
N THR A 250 -14.10 -4.72 5.37
CA THR A 250 -15.19 -3.83 4.90
C THR A 250 -15.36 -3.90 3.37
N LEU A 251 -14.27 -3.88 2.61
CA LEU A 251 -14.30 -4.01 1.15
C LEU A 251 -14.85 -5.38 0.73
N PHE A 252 -14.36 -6.45 1.35
CA PHE A 252 -14.79 -7.81 1.04
C PHE A 252 -16.28 -8.03 1.36
N GLY A 253 -16.75 -7.54 2.51
CA GLY A 253 -18.18 -7.53 2.85
C GLY A 253 -19.03 -6.78 1.82
N SER A 254 -18.58 -5.58 1.42
CA SER A 254 -19.26 -4.76 0.40
C SER A 254 -19.36 -5.48 -0.96
N MET A 255 -18.32 -6.21 -1.36
CA MET A 255 -18.34 -7.05 -2.57
C MET A 255 -19.34 -8.21 -2.44
N GLN A 256 -19.37 -8.90 -1.29
CA GLN A 256 -20.34 -9.97 -1.05
C GLN A 256 -21.78 -9.48 -1.12
N ASP A 257 -22.09 -8.35 -0.48
CA ASP A 257 -23.42 -7.76 -0.46
C ASP A 257 -23.88 -7.36 -1.87
N LYS A 258 -23.00 -6.72 -2.67
CA LYS A 258 -23.33 -6.35 -4.06
C LYS A 258 -23.50 -7.55 -4.98
N LEU A 259 -22.73 -8.61 -4.79
CA LEU A 259 -22.92 -9.87 -5.51
C LEU A 259 -24.22 -10.58 -5.09
N ALA A 260 -24.58 -10.57 -3.80
CA ALA A 260 -25.82 -11.15 -3.29
C ALA A 260 -27.06 -10.41 -3.80
N GLU A 261 -27.05 -9.07 -3.75
CA GLU A 261 -28.09 -8.20 -4.32
C GLU A 261 -28.26 -8.46 -5.83
N ARG A 262 -27.16 -8.46 -6.59
CA ARG A 262 -27.19 -8.68 -8.04
C ARG A 262 -27.67 -10.10 -8.39
N LYS A 263 -27.27 -11.12 -7.64
CA LYS A 263 -27.74 -12.50 -7.79
C LYS A 263 -29.25 -12.59 -7.60
N ALA A 264 -29.81 -11.95 -6.56
CA ALA A 264 -31.24 -11.96 -6.29
C ALA A 264 -32.04 -11.34 -7.46
N LEU A 265 -31.60 -10.18 -7.97
CA LEU A 265 -32.21 -9.50 -9.11
C LEU A 265 -32.15 -10.35 -10.41
N LEU A 266 -31.02 -10.99 -10.68
CA LEU A 266 -30.86 -11.86 -11.86
C LEU A 266 -31.79 -13.09 -11.80
N LEU A 267 -31.90 -13.72 -10.63
CA LEU A 267 -32.83 -14.84 -10.42
C LEU A 267 -34.29 -14.41 -10.56
N GLN A 268 -34.66 -13.23 -10.03
CA GLN A 268 -36.00 -12.66 -10.19
C GLN A 268 -36.32 -12.38 -11.67
N ALA A 269 -35.37 -11.85 -12.44
CA ALA A 269 -35.54 -11.60 -13.88
C ALA A 269 -35.71 -12.91 -14.69
N VAL A 270 -34.97 -13.96 -14.34
CA VAL A 270 -35.14 -15.31 -14.92
C VAL A 270 -36.52 -15.88 -14.60
N GLN A 271 -36.98 -15.76 -13.34
CA GLN A 271 -38.29 -16.23 -12.90
C GLN A 271 -39.42 -15.48 -13.62
N SER A 272 -39.36 -14.14 -13.72
CA SER A 272 -40.35 -13.33 -14.45
C SER A 272 -40.42 -13.73 -15.93
N GLN A 273 -39.27 -13.96 -16.58
CA GLN A 273 -39.23 -14.45 -17.96
C GLN A 273 -39.81 -15.87 -18.13
N TYR A 274 -39.68 -16.73 -17.12
CA TYR A 274 -40.31 -18.05 -17.11
C TYR A 274 -41.83 -17.92 -16.98
N ASP A 275 -42.32 -17.19 -15.97
CA ASP A 275 -43.75 -17.08 -15.67
C ASP A 275 -44.53 -16.42 -16.82
N GLU A 276 -43.98 -15.38 -17.45
CA GLU A 276 -44.57 -14.74 -18.62
C GLU A 276 -44.68 -15.69 -19.83
N LYS A 277 -43.60 -16.43 -20.13
CA LYS A 277 -43.55 -17.37 -21.27
C LYS A 277 -44.43 -18.60 -21.04
N ASP A 278 -44.36 -19.19 -19.86
CA ASP A 278 -45.17 -20.35 -19.46
C ASP A 278 -46.66 -20.01 -19.53
N LYS A 279 -47.07 -18.86 -18.97
CA LYS A 279 -48.45 -18.36 -19.10
C LYS A 279 -48.86 -18.18 -20.56
N ALA A 280 -48.04 -17.51 -21.37
CA ALA A 280 -48.33 -17.29 -22.79
C ALA A 280 -48.48 -18.60 -23.57
N PHE A 281 -47.61 -19.59 -23.33
CA PHE A 281 -47.72 -20.90 -23.97
C PHE A 281 -48.94 -21.70 -23.48
N LYS A 282 -49.28 -21.64 -22.19
CA LYS A 282 -50.50 -22.26 -21.64
C LYS A 282 -51.77 -21.65 -22.23
N GLU A 283 -51.80 -20.33 -22.41
CA GLU A 283 -52.90 -19.63 -23.09
C GLU A 283 -53.00 -20.01 -24.59
N GLN A 284 -51.87 -20.11 -25.30
CA GLN A 284 -51.88 -20.62 -26.69
C GLN A 284 -52.35 -22.08 -26.78
N LEU A 285 -51.88 -22.94 -25.87
CA LEU A 285 -52.27 -24.36 -25.81
C LEU A 285 -53.76 -24.54 -25.52
N SER A 286 -54.32 -23.78 -24.57
CA SER A 286 -55.76 -23.87 -24.24
C SER A 286 -56.65 -23.45 -25.42
N HIS A 287 -56.25 -22.41 -26.16
CA HIS A 287 -56.94 -21.99 -27.37
C HIS A 287 -56.91 -23.05 -28.49
N LEU A 288 -55.74 -23.66 -28.75
CA LEU A 288 -55.61 -24.73 -29.74
C LEU A 288 -56.36 -26.01 -29.31
N ALA A 289 -56.36 -26.34 -28.02
CA ALA A 289 -57.10 -27.46 -27.46
C ALA A 289 -58.63 -27.28 -27.56
N ALA A 290 -59.14 -26.04 -27.54
CA ALA A 290 -60.56 -25.75 -27.77
C ALA A 290 -60.93 -25.72 -29.27
N LEU A 291 -60.00 -25.29 -30.13
CA LEU A 291 -60.19 -25.29 -31.59
C LEU A 291 -60.27 -26.70 -32.16
N LEU A 292 -59.45 -27.64 -31.68
CA LEU A 292 -59.36 -28.98 -32.25
C LEU A 292 -60.70 -29.78 -32.23
N PRO A 293 -61.46 -29.87 -31.12
CA PRO A 293 -62.80 -30.46 -31.12
C PRO A 293 -63.78 -29.74 -32.04
N THR A 294 -63.67 -28.41 -32.14
CA THR A 294 -64.52 -27.60 -33.03
C THR A 294 -64.31 -28.01 -34.49
N LEU A 295 -63.05 -28.18 -34.91
CA LEU A 295 -62.70 -28.69 -36.25
C LEU A 295 -63.20 -30.13 -36.45
N GLN A 296 -63.01 -31.02 -35.47
CA GLN A 296 -63.44 -32.42 -35.55
C GLN A 296 -64.96 -32.54 -35.73
N VAL A 297 -65.76 -31.83 -34.92
CA VAL A 297 -67.22 -31.79 -35.03
C VAL A 297 -67.64 -31.28 -36.42
N HIS A 298 -66.97 -30.23 -36.92
CA HIS A 298 -67.28 -29.69 -38.24
C HIS A 298 -66.99 -30.66 -39.39
N LEU A 299 -65.88 -31.39 -39.34
CA LEU A 299 -65.57 -32.44 -40.32
C LEU A 299 -66.60 -33.57 -40.31
N VAL A 300 -67.08 -33.99 -39.13
CA VAL A 300 -68.13 -35.01 -38.99
C VAL A 300 -69.46 -34.52 -39.54
N ILE A 301 -69.86 -33.27 -39.28
CA ILE A 301 -71.06 -32.65 -39.87
C ILE A 301 -70.97 -32.67 -41.41
N CYS A 302 -69.83 -32.29 -41.99
CA CYS A 302 -69.63 -32.32 -43.44
C CYS A 302 -69.77 -33.72 -44.04
N SER A 303 -69.12 -34.72 -43.46
CA SER A 303 -69.22 -36.11 -43.95
C SER A 303 -70.65 -36.65 -43.85
N SER A 304 -71.35 -36.34 -42.76
CA SER A 304 -72.74 -36.75 -42.55
C SER A 304 -73.67 -36.08 -43.56
N PHE A 305 -73.55 -34.76 -43.73
CA PHE A 305 -74.34 -33.98 -44.69
C PHE A 305 -74.15 -34.49 -46.13
N LEU A 306 -72.91 -34.71 -46.56
CA LEU A 306 -72.61 -35.25 -47.90
C LEU A 306 -73.14 -36.68 -48.14
N SER A 307 -73.34 -37.46 -47.07
CA SER A 307 -73.88 -38.83 -47.17
C SER A 307 -75.41 -38.93 -47.12
N LEU A 308 -76.08 -37.93 -46.54
CA LEU A 308 -77.52 -37.95 -46.25
C LEU A 308 -78.33 -36.97 -47.10
N ALA A 309 -77.77 -35.81 -47.47
CA ALA A 309 -78.52 -34.75 -48.13
C ALA A 309 -78.89 -35.13 -49.57
N ASN A 310 -80.18 -35.03 -49.89
CA ASN A 310 -80.64 -35.12 -51.27
C ASN A 310 -80.35 -33.82 -52.06
N LYS A 311 -80.58 -33.82 -53.38
CA LYS A 311 -80.25 -32.67 -54.24
C LYS A 311 -80.93 -31.35 -53.85
N ALA A 312 -82.12 -31.40 -53.24
CA ALA A 312 -82.82 -30.19 -52.80
C ALA A 312 -82.24 -29.68 -51.48
N GLU A 313 -82.10 -30.56 -50.48
CA GLU A 313 -81.50 -30.25 -49.17
C GLU A 313 -80.06 -29.73 -49.29
N PHE A 314 -79.29 -30.27 -50.24
CA PHE A 314 -77.93 -29.79 -50.52
C PHE A 314 -77.91 -28.36 -51.06
N LEU A 315 -78.84 -28.00 -51.96
CA LEU A 315 -78.90 -26.65 -52.53
C LEU A 315 -79.44 -25.62 -51.53
N ASP A 316 -80.30 -26.04 -50.60
CA ASP A 316 -80.86 -25.20 -49.54
C ASP A 316 -79.84 -24.92 -48.43
N LEU A 317 -79.22 -25.96 -47.86
CA LEU A 317 -78.37 -25.87 -46.66
C LEU A 317 -76.85 -25.93 -46.94
N GLY A 318 -76.43 -26.39 -48.12
CA GLY A 318 -75.02 -26.62 -48.43
C GLY A 318 -74.19 -25.35 -48.49
N TYR A 319 -74.77 -24.24 -48.96
CA TYR A 319 -74.10 -22.94 -48.99
C TYR A 319 -73.90 -22.35 -47.59
N GLU A 320 -74.84 -22.53 -46.66
CA GLU A 320 -74.68 -22.13 -45.26
C GLU A 320 -73.55 -22.94 -44.58
N LEU A 321 -73.47 -24.24 -44.84
CA LEU A 321 -72.37 -25.07 -44.36
C LEU A 321 -71.02 -24.62 -44.94
N MET A 322 -70.97 -24.25 -46.23
CA MET A 322 -69.76 -23.71 -46.87
C MET A 322 -69.34 -22.37 -46.26
N GLU A 323 -70.26 -21.42 -46.04
CA GLU A 323 -69.94 -20.16 -45.34
C GLU A 323 -69.44 -20.41 -43.91
N ARG A 324 -70.05 -21.36 -43.19
CA ARG A 324 -69.63 -21.71 -41.83
C ARG A 324 -68.21 -22.29 -41.80
N LEU A 325 -67.86 -23.18 -42.73
CA LEU A 325 -66.49 -23.68 -42.89
C LEU A 325 -65.51 -22.56 -43.29
N GLN A 326 -65.91 -21.70 -44.23
CA GLN A 326 -65.10 -20.56 -44.67
C GLN A 326 -64.82 -19.61 -43.50
N SER A 327 -65.81 -19.35 -42.63
CA SER A 327 -65.66 -18.56 -41.41
C SER A 327 -64.68 -19.20 -40.42
N ILE A 328 -64.75 -20.52 -40.23
CA ILE A 328 -63.80 -21.26 -39.37
C ILE A 328 -62.38 -21.19 -39.94
N VAL A 329 -62.19 -21.38 -41.25
CA VAL A 329 -60.85 -21.38 -41.89
C VAL A 329 -60.24 -19.98 -41.97
N THR A 330 -61.05 -18.94 -42.20
CA THR A 330 -60.58 -17.54 -42.25
C THR A 330 -60.43 -16.89 -40.87
N GLY A 331 -60.83 -17.58 -39.80
CA GLY A 331 -60.64 -17.15 -38.42
C GLY A 331 -59.16 -16.98 -38.02
N PRO A 332 -58.83 -16.04 -37.10
CA PRO A 332 -57.45 -15.76 -36.71
C PRO A 332 -56.87 -16.81 -35.75
N HIS A 333 -56.36 -17.92 -36.28
CA HIS A 333 -55.77 -19.01 -35.49
C HIS A 333 -54.25 -18.87 -35.33
N ARG A 334 -53.75 -18.71 -34.10
CA ARG A 334 -52.30 -18.70 -33.81
C ARG A 334 -51.73 -20.13 -33.70
N LEU A 335 -51.54 -20.78 -34.84
CA LEU A 335 -50.96 -22.13 -34.94
C LEU A 335 -49.44 -22.20 -34.69
N ARG A 336 -48.74 -21.04 -34.65
CA ARG A 336 -47.29 -20.97 -34.34
C ARG A 336 -47.05 -20.35 -32.95
N PRO A 337 -45.97 -20.74 -32.23
CA PRO A 337 -45.54 -20.08 -31.01
C PRO A 337 -45.32 -18.58 -31.23
N ALA A 338 -45.84 -17.76 -30.33
CA ALA A 338 -45.72 -16.29 -30.43
C ALA A 338 -44.38 -15.75 -29.91
N GLN A 339 -43.63 -16.55 -29.15
CA GLN A 339 -42.38 -16.19 -28.49
C GLN A 339 -41.38 -17.36 -28.51
N SER A 340 -40.11 -17.06 -28.27
CA SER A 340 -39.06 -18.07 -28.06
C SER A 340 -39.23 -18.78 -26.72
N SER A 341 -38.95 -20.08 -26.67
CA SER A 341 -38.91 -20.87 -25.43
C SER A 341 -37.62 -20.68 -24.62
N LYS A 342 -36.59 -20.06 -25.18
CA LYS A 342 -35.31 -19.83 -24.48
C LYS A 342 -35.44 -18.67 -23.48
N ILE A 343 -34.90 -18.88 -22.28
CA ILE A 343 -34.61 -17.81 -21.31
C ILE A 343 -33.12 -17.48 -21.43
N ALA A 344 -32.79 -16.20 -21.45
CA ALA A 344 -31.41 -15.72 -21.49
C ALA A 344 -31.20 -14.64 -20.42
N SER A 345 -30.00 -14.63 -19.84
CA SER A 345 -29.53 -13.60 -18.91
C SER A 345 -28.06 -13.31 -19.17
N ASP A 346 -27.69 -12.04 -19.19
CA ASP A 346 -26.30 -11.58 -19.33
C ASP A 346 -25.60 -11.53 -17.95
N HIS A 347 -25.67 -12.65 -17.23
CA HIS A 347 -25.29 -12.74 -15.82
C HIS A 347 -23.79 -12.46 -15.61
N HIS A 348 -22.92 -12.86 -16.54
CA HIS A 348 -21.49 -12.56 -16.47
C HIS A 348 -21.22 -11.05 -16.52
N ALA A 349 -21.76 -10.32 -17.50
CA ALA A 349 -21.53 -8.87 -17.59
C ALA A 349 -22.26 -8.10 -16.47
N GLU A 350 -23.42 -8.58 -16.00
CA GLU A 350 -24.13 -7.99 -14.87
C GLU A 350 -23.40 -8.18 -13.53
N PHE A 351 -22.62 -9.26 -13.34
CA PHE A 351 -21.73 -9.39 -12.17
C PHE A 351 -20.46 -8.54 -12.33
N ALA A 352 -19.85 -8.48 -13.51
CA ALA A 352 -18.70 -7.61 -13.76
C ALA A 352 -19.04 -6.13 -13.47
N ARG A 353 -20.14 -5.63 -14.04
CA ARG A 353 -20.63 -4.25 -13.83
C ARG A 353 -21.03 -3.93 -12.39
N CYS A 354 -21.34 -4.92 -11.53
CA CYS A 354 -21.65 -4.64 -10.12
C CYS A 354 -20.42 -4.59 -9.21
N LEU A 355 -19.30 -5.19 -9.62
CA LEU A 355 -18.02 -5.12 -8.93
C LEU A 355 -17.14 -3.95 -9.39
N GLU A 356 -17.30 -3.50 -10.64
CA GLU A 356 -16.54 -2.39 -11.23
C GLU A 356 -16.42 -1.15 -10.32
N PRO A 357 -17.48 -0.62 -9.66
CA PRO A 357 -17.35 0.55 -8.77
C PRO A 357 -16.65 0.27 -7.43
N LEU A 358 -16.50 -1.00 -7.04
CA LEU A 358 -15.79 -1.40 -5.81
C LEU A 358 -14.30 -1.68 -6.07
N LEU A 359 -13.97 -2.08 -7.30
CA LEU A 359 -12.60 -2.40 -7.72
C LEU A 359 -11.88 -1.18 -8.32
N LEU A 360 -12.60 -0.27 -8.98
CA LEU A 360 -12.05 0.98 -9.52
C LEU A 360 -12.00 2.09 -8.46
N LEU A 361 -11.15 1.92 -7.44
CA LEU A 361 -10.85 2.95 -6.44
C LEU A 361 -9.40 3.45 -6.52
N GLY A 362 -9.13 4.22 -7.59
CA GLY A 362 -8.05 5.22 -7.57
C GLY A 362 -8.45 6.43 -6.71
N PRO A 363 -7.52 7.10 -6.01
CA PRO A 363 -7.85 7.86 -4.81
C PRO A 363 -8.51 9.22 -5.07
N ARG A 364 -9.75 9.40 -4.62
CA ARG A 364 -10.32 10.71 -4.22
C ARG A 364 -11.26 10.62 -3.01
N GLN A 365 -10.68 10.38 -1.83
CA GLN A 365 -11.27 10.95 -0.60
C GLN A 365 -10.94 12.44 -0.54
N ALA A 366 -11.72 13.25 -1.28
CA ALA A 366 -11.79 14.68 -1.03
C ALA A 366 -12.76 14.93 0.13
N ALA A 367 -12.22 15.01 1.36
CA ALA A 367 -12.98 15.55 2.47
C ALA A 367 -13.39 17.00 2.13
N SER A 368 -14.69 17.24 1.99
CA SER A 368 -15.25 18.58 1.77
C SER A 368 -16.46 18.77 2.69
N ALA A 369 -16.32 19.74 3.58
CA ALA A 369 -17.25 20.02 4.66
C ALA A 369 -18.69 20.25 4.19
N ALA A 370 -19.64 19.68 4.93
CA ALA A 370 -21.00 20.18 4.94
C ALA A 370 -21.03 21.54 5.66
N ASN A 371 -21.62 22.55 5.03
CA ASN A 371 -22.15 23.74 5.71
C ASN A 371 -23.36 24.27 4.92
N THR A 372 -24.30 24.89 5.63
CA THR A 372 -25.71 25.02 5.24
C THR A 372 -26.13 26.47 4.95
N LEU A 373 -27.30 26.65 4.31
CA LEU A 373 -28.08 27.90 4.07
C LEU A 373 -27.65 28.69 2.80
N ALA A 374 -28.42 28.72 1.69
CA ALA A 374 -29.76 29.30 1.41
C ALA A 374 -29.65 30.69 0.70
N GLY A 375 -30.37 31.02 -0.38
CA GLY A 375 -31.32 30.28 -1.23
C GLY A 375 -31.92 31.14 -2.38
N GLY A 376 -32.74 30.54 -3.26
CA GLY A 376 -33.52 31.22 -4.34
C GLY A 376 -32.76 31.41 -5.68
N ALA A 377 -33.33 31.21 -6.88
CA ALA A 377 -34.71 30.90 -7.30
C ALA A 377 -34.74 29.99 -8.58
N GLY A 378 -35.87 29.29 -8.82
CA GLY A 378 -36.08 28.38 -9.98
C GLY A 378 -36.77 29.04 -11.19
N PRO A 379 -37.59 28.33 -12.02
CA PRO A 379 -37.96 26.90 -11.97
C PRO A 379 -37.93 26.16 -13.35
N LYS A 380 -38.02 24.80 -13.34
CA LYS A 380 -38.86 24.03 -14.27
C LYS A 380 -38.94 22.53 -13.91
N VAL A 381 -40.14 22.10 -13.50
CA VAL A 381 -40.57 20.70 -13.48
C VAL A 381 -41.00 20.32 -14.90
N LEU A 382 -40.64 19.12 -15.36
CA LEU A 382 -41.39 18.47 -16.45
C LEU A 382 -41.42 16.95 -16.26
N MET A 383 -42.64 16.44 -16.12
CA MET A 383 -42.96 15.02 -15.98
C MET A 383 -42.62 14.25 -17.25
N GLY A 384 -42.09 13.03 -17.10
CA GLY A 384 -42.02 12.06 -18.19
C GLY A 384 -43.43 11.53 -18.55
N PRO A 385 -43.81 11.43 -19.83
CA PRO A 385 -45.10 10.86 -20.21
C PRO A 385 -45.07 9.32 -20.18
N ARG A 386 -46.01 8.72 -19.45
CA ARG A 386 -46.37 7.30 -19.59
C ARG A 386 -47.28 7.08 -20.81
N CYS A 387 -47.16 5.88 -21.40
CA CYS A 387 -48.16 5.08 -22.12
C CYS A 387 -49.18 5.77 -23.08
N PRO A 388 -49.23 5.33 -24.35
CA PRO A 388 -50.47 5.26 -25.11
C PRO A 388 -51.20 3.92 -24.87
N SER A 389 -52.51 3.98 -24.64
CA SER A 389 -53.41 2.81 -24.71
C SER A 389 -54.24 2.84 -26.01
N PRO A 390 -54.94 1.76 -26.41
CA PRO A 390 -55.26 1.52 -27.82
C PRO A 390 -56.57 2.16 -28.29
N VAL A 391 -56.56 2.73 -29.51
CA VAL A 391 -57.79 3.00 -30.27
C VAL A 391 -57.71 2.38 -31.67
N ARG A 392 -58.69 1.52 -31.93
CA ARG A 392 -58.91 0.64 -33.09
C ARG A 392 -59.50 1.39 -34.30
N LYS A 393 -58.86 1.32 -35.49
CA LYS A 393 -59.54 1.35 -36.81
C LYS A 393 -58.80 0.54 -37.89
N THR A 394 -59.52 -0.46 -38.45
CA THR A 394 -59.40 -1.12 -39.78
C THR A 394 -58.06 -1.72 -40.27
N PRO A 395 -58.04 -2.98 -40.73
CA PRO A 395 -56.85 -3.63 -41.29
C PRO A 395 -56.64 -3.34 -42.79
N GLY A 396 -55.44 -2.89 -43.15
CA GLY A 396 -54.90 -2.93 -44.51
C GLY A 396 -53.71 -3.89 -44.59
N SER A 397 -53.53 -4.54 -45.75
CA SER A 397 -52.58 -5.64 -45.99
C SER A 397 -51.16 -5.44 -45.39
N PRO A 398 -50.57 -6.43 -44.69
CA PRO A 398 -49.25 -6.33 -44.11
C PRO A 398 -48.13 -6.68 -45.11
N VAL A 399 -47.75 -5.71 -45.96
CA VAL A 399 -46.40 -5.73 -46.56
C VAL A 399 -45.48 -5.02 -45.58
N GLN A 400 -44.80 -5.78 -44.70
CA GLN A 400 -43.76 -5.23 -43.85
C GLN A 400 -42.62 -4.70 -44.72
N LYS A 401 -42.42 -3.37 -44.70
CA LYS A 401 -41.15 -2.78 -45.16
C LYS A 401 -40.00 -3.36 -44.32
N PRO A 402 -38.87 -3.77 -44.93
CA PRO A 402 -37.70 -4.17 -44.17
C PRO A 402 -37.28 -3.05 -43.23
N THR A 403 -37.17 -3.33 -41.94
CA THR A 403 -36.61 -2.40 -40.97
C THR A 403 -35.15 -2.15 -41.35
N LEU A 404 -34.78 -0.87 -41.57
CA LEU A 404 -33.39 -0.49 -41.84
C LEU A 404 -32.54 -0.75 -40.59
N HIS A 405 -31.97 -1.95 -40.52
CA HIS A 405 -31.18 -2.37 -39.38
C HIS A 405 -29.78 -1.73 -39.44
N ARG A 406 -29.51 -0.80 -38.52
CA ARG A 406 -28.16 -0.46 -38.02
C ARG A 406 -27.12 0.05 -39.05
N SER A 407 -27.50 0.91 -40.00
CA SER A 407 -26.55 1.58 -40.92
C SER A 407 -25.76 2.76 -40.30
N ILE A 408 -25.85 2.96 -38.97
CA ILE A 408 -25.30 4.13 -38.27
C ILE A 408 -23.93 3.83 -37.64
N SER A 409 -23.67 2.59 -37.18
CA SER A 409 -22.43 2.26 -36.45
C SER A 409 -21.20 2.13 -37.37
N THR A 410 -21.34 1.55 -38.57
CA THR A 410 -20.21 1.36 -39.49
C THR A 410 -19.68 2.68 -40.05
N LYS A 411 -20.58 3.65 -40.28
CA LYS A 411 -20.22 4.93 -40.93
C LYS A 411 -19.34 5.84 -40.08
N VAL A 412 -19.30 5.65 -38.77
CA VAL A 412 -18.40 6.40 -37.88
C VAL A 412 -16.98 5.83 -37.98
N LEU A 413 -16.84 4.50 -37.87
CA LEU A 413 -15.57 3.78 -38.02
C LEU A 413 -14.94 3.88 -39.42
N LEU A 414 -15.74 4.18 -40.45
CA LEU A 414 -15.26 4.37 -41.83
C LEU A 414 -15.01 5.84 -42.20
N ALA A 415 -15.22 6.78 -41.28
CA ALA A 415 -14.94 8.21 -41.47
C ALA A 415 -13.58 8.64 -40.90
N GLU A 416 -13.07 7.90 -39.91
CA GLU A 416 -11.71 8.03 -39.39
C GLU A 416 -10.78 7.23 -40.32
N GLY A 417 -9.90 7.95 -41.04
CA GLY A 417 -9.25 7.47 -42.27
C GLY A 417 -8.10 6.47 -42.10
N GLU A 418 -8.18 5.55 -41.13
CA GLU A 418 -7.21 4.47 -40.96
C GLU A 418 -7.73 3.15 -41.55
N ASP A 419 -6.99 2.62 -42.54
CA ASP A 419 -7.26 1.30 -43.11
C ASP A 419 -6.74 0.21 -42.18
N THR A 420 -7.65 -0.30 -41.35
CA THR A 420 -7.45 -1.45 -40.47
C THR A 420 -8.09 -2.69 -41.08
N PRO A 421 -7.62 -3.91 -40.74
CA PRO A 421 -8.28 -5.16 -41.17
C PRO A 421 -9.77 -5.23 -40.78
N PHE A 422 -10.15 -4.55 -39.69
CA PHE A 422 -11.54 -4.47 -39.23
C PHE A 422 -12.38 -3.51 -40.09
N THR A 423 -11.86 -2.31 -40.42
CA THR A 423 -12.57 -1.36 -41.29
C THR A 423 -12.71 -1.90 -42.71
N GLU A 424 -11.74 -2.66 -43.23
CA GLU A 424 -11.85 -3.38 -44.50
C GLU A 424 -12.93 -4.47 -44.47
N HIS A 425 -12.93 -5.34 -43.45
CA HIS A 425 -13.96 -6.36 -43.27
C HIS A 425 -15.38 -5.77 -43.18
N CYS A 426 -15.54 -4.66 -42.45
CA CYS A 426 -16.82 -3.96 -42.38
C CYS A 426 -17.31 -3.47 -43.74
N ARG A 427 -16.43 -2.96 -44.61
CA ARG A 427 -16.79 -2.56 -45.99
C ARG A 427 -17.25 -3.77 -46.81
N HIS A 428 -16.46 -4.84 -46.82
CA HIS A 428 -16.78 -6.07 -47.55
C HIS A 428 -18.12 -6.69 -47.10
N TYR A 429 -18.35 -6.79 -45.78
CA TYR A 429 -19.60 -7.31 -45.23
C TYR A 429 -20.81 -6.46 -45.65
N GLU A 430 -20.70 -5.12 -45.65
CA GLU A 430 -21.79 -4.25 -46.07
C GLU A 430 -22.15 -4.41 -47.55
N ASP A 431 -21.16 -4.59 -48.43
CA ASP A 431 -21.39 -4.82 -49.86
C ASP A 431 -22.02 -6.20 -50.12
N SER A 432 -21.49 -7.26 -49.50
CA SER A 432 -22.09 -8.61 -49.54
C SER A 432 -23.54 -8.60 -49.04
N TYR A 433 -23.81 -7.94 -47.91
CA TYR A 433 -25.14 -7.85 -47.33
C TYR A 433 -26.12 -7.05 -48.22
N ARG A 434 -25.68 -5.95 -48.86
CA ARG A 434 -26.48 -5.22 -49.85
C ARG A 434 -26.85 -6.11 -51.05
N GLY A 435 -25.89 -6.89 -51.57
CA GLY A 435 -26.13 -7.84 -52.66
C GLY A 435 -27.16 -8.90 -52.29
N LEU A 436 -26.98 -9.56 -51.14
CA LEU A 436 -27.93 -10.55 -50.62
C LEU A 436 -29.32 -9.96 -50.39
N GLN A 437 -29.42 -8.74 -49.86
CA GLN A 437 -30.70 -8.06 -49.63
C GLN A 437 -31.46 -7.81 -50.96
N ALA A 438 -30.75 -7.44 -52.02
CA ALA A 438 -31.33 -7.27 -53.35
C ALA A 438 -31.83 -8.60 -53.95
N GLU A 439 -31.06 -9.68 -53.81
CA GLU A 439 -31.44 -11.02 -54.28
C GLU A 439 -32.66 -11.57 -53.51
N VAL A 440 -32.71 -11.39 -52.19
CA VAL A 440 -33.90 -11.73 -51.36
C VAL A 440 -35.13 -10.95 -51.81
N GLN A 441 -34.99 -9.66 -52.15
CA GLN A 441 -36.12 -8.86 -52.61
C GLN A 441 -36.61 -9.30 -53.98
N ASN A 442 -35.71 -9.55 -54.93
CA ASN A 442 -36.04 -10.05 -56.27
C ASN A 442 -36.79 -11.40 -56.19
N LEU A 443 -36.35 -12.31 -55.31
CA LEU A 443 -37.04 -13.59 -55.09
C LEU A 443 -38.46 -13.40 -54.51
N LYS A 444 -38.65 -12.45 -53.58
CA LYS A 444 -39.99 -12.11 -53.07
C LYS A 444 -40.90 -11.57 -54.16
N ASP A 445 -40.37 -10.73 -55.05
CA ASP A 445 -41.14 -10.13 -56.13
C ASP A 445 -41.58 -11.21 -57.15
N GLN A 446 -40.67 -12.13 -57.52
CA GLN A 446 -41.00 -13.32 -58.35
C GLN A 446 -42.08 -14.21 -57.72
N VAL A 447 -42.01 -14.47 -56.41
CA VAL A 447 -43.04 -15.26 -55.69
C VAL A 447 -44.39 -14.54 -55.66
N GLN A 448 -44.39 -13.21 -55.48
CA GLN A 448 -45.62 -12.41 -55.51
C GLN A 448 -46.24 -12.35 -56.90
N GLU A 449 -45.44 -12.29 -57.96
CA GLU A 449 -45.90 -12.34 -59.34
C GLU A 449 -46.53 -13.70 -59.67
N LEU A 450 -45.83 -14.80 -59.36
CA LEU A 450 -46.35 -16.16 -59.52
C LEU A 450 -47.68 -16.37 -58.77
N HIS A 451 -47.80 -15.85 -57.54
CA HIS A 451 -49.04 -15.90 -56.78
C HIS A 451 -50.17 -15.10 -57.44
N ARG A 452 -49.87 -13.93 -58.03
CA ARG A 452 -50.87 -13.13 -58.77
C ARG A 452 -51.37 -13.89 -60.00
N ASP A 453 -50.48 -14.47 -60.79
CA ASP A 453 -50.86 -15.22 -62.00
C ASP A 453 -51.68 -16.48 -61.67
N LEU A 454 -51.33 -17.17 -60.59
CA LEU A 454 -52.09 -18.33 -60.10
C LEU A 454 -53.53 -17.94 -59.75
N THR A 455 -53.68 -16.79 -59.10
CA THR A 455 -54.99 -16.28 -58.65
C THR A 455 -55.83 -15.71 -59.80
N ARG A 456 -55.20 -15.12 -60.82
CA ARG A 456 -55.89 -14.29 -61.84
C ARG A 456 -56.06 -14.96 -63.19
N HIS A 457 -55.09 -15.76 -63.63
CA HIS A 457 -55.04 -16.28 -65.00
C HIS A 457 -55.29 -17.80 -65.11
N HIS A 458 -55.07 -18.57 -64.03
CA HIS A 458 -55.39 -20.01 -63.87
C HIS A 458 -54.83 -21.01 -64.92
N SER A 459 -54.30 -20.58 -66.08
CA SER A 459 -54.02 -21.44 -67.24
C SER A 459 -52.64 -21.26 -67.89
N LEU A 460 -51.75 -20.44 -67.33
CA LEU A 460 -50.44 -20.08 -67.92
C LEU A 460 -49.20 -20.42 -67.08
N ILE A 461 -49.35 -21.05 -65.91
CA ILE A 461 -48.19 -21.39 -65.06
C ILE A 461 -47.57 -22.73 -65.48
N LYS A 462 -46.32 -22.68 -65.91
CA LYS A 462 -45.46 -23.87 -66.06
C LYS A 462 -44.84 -24.22 -64.71
N ALA A 463 -44.87 -25.50 -64.34
CA ALA A 463 -44.25 -26.00 -63.11
C ALA A 463 -42.74 -25.71 -63.02
N GLU A 464 -42.08 -25.57 -64.17
CA GLU A 464 -40.68 -25.15 -64.35
C GLU A 464 -40.35 -23.87 -63.57
N ILE A 465 -41.23 -22.85 -63.61
CA ILE A 465 -41.02 -21.54 -62.96
C ILE A 465 -40.94 -21.69 -61.42
N MET A 466 -41.77 -22.58 -60.85
CA MET A 466 -41.73 -22.87 -59.42
C MET A 466 -40.45 -23.63 -59.03
N GLY A 467 -39.99 -24.54 -59.89
CA GLY A 467 -38.69 -25.21 -59.73
C GLY A 467 -37.51 -24.23 -59.76
N ASP A 468 -37.52 -23.27 -60.69
CA ASP A 468 -36.50 -22.24 -60.79
C ASP A 468 -36.44 -21.35 -59.54
N ILE A 469 -37.59 -20.88 -59.04
CA ILE A 469 -37.68 -20.09 -57.81
C ILE A 469 -37.16 -20.87 -56.61
N LEU A 470 -37.52 -22.15 -56.45
CA LEU A 470 -37.00 -23.00 -55.38
C LEU A 470 -35.48 -23.21 -55.50
N SER A 471 -34.96 -23.42 -56.71
CA SER A 471 -33.51 -23.58 -56.94
C SER A 471 -32.72 -22.30 -56.63
N ARG A 472 -33.32 -21.13 -56.88
CA ARG A 472 -32.76 -19.81 -56.54
C ARG A 472 -32.79 -19.57 -55.03
N SER A 473 -33.86 -19.96 -54.34
CA SER A 473 -33.95 -19.90 -52.87
C SER A 473 -32.83 -20.72 -52.22
N LEU A 474 -32.67 -22.00 -52.61
CA LEU A 474 -31.64 -22.87 -52.05
C LEU A 474 -30.21 -22.36 -52.30
N ARG A 475 -29.97 -21.74 -53.47
CA ARG A 475 -28.68 -21.12 -53.80
C ARG A 475 -28.41 -19.88 -52.95
N LEU A 476 -29.44 -19.09 -52.68
CA LEU A 476 -29.38 -17.90 -51.84
C LEU A 476 -29.13 -18.28 -50.36
N ASP A 477 -29.82 -19.32 -49.86
CA ASP A 477 -29.58 -19.87 -48.51
C ASP A 477 -28.13 -20.37 -48.36
N ALA A 478 -27.60 -21.10 -49.35
CA ALA A 478 -26.21 -21.56 -49.36
C ALA A 478 -25.20 -20.39 -49.35
N ARG A 479 -25.49 -19.30 -50.07
CA ARG A 479 -24.66 -18.10 -50.10
C ARG A 479 -24.71 -17.34 -48.77
N ILE A 480 -25.90 -17.21 -48.16
CA ILE A 480 -26.06 -16.61 -46.82
C ILE A 480 -25.26 -17.41 -45.78
N ALA A 481 -25.32 -18.75 -45.83
CA ALA A 481 -24.54 -19.61 -44.94
C ALA A 481 -23.01 -19.46 -45.15
N SER A 482 -22.56 -19.26 -46.39
CA SER A 482 -21.15 -18.99 -46.71
C SER A 482 -20.67 -17.64 -46.15
N GLU A 483 -21.42 -16.55 -46.36
CA GLU A 483 -21.08 -15.23 -45.81
C GLU A 483 -21.12 -15.23 -44.28
N TYR A 484 -22.08 -15.94 -43.67
CA TYR A 484 -22.16 -16.11 -42.21
C TYR A 484 -20.91 -16.84 -41.66
N SER A 485 -20.51 -17.94 -42.30
CA SER A 485 -19.32 -18.72 -41.89
C SER A 485 -18.03 -17.92 -42.05
N SER A 486 -17.94 -17.11 -43.11
CA SER A 486 -16.82 -16.17 -43.34
C SER A 486 -16.73 -15.11 -42.23
N ALA A 487 -17.86 -14.49 -41.88
CA ALA A 487 -17.92 -13.50 -40.80
C ALA A 487 -17.64 -14.12 -39.42
N GLU A 488 -18.07 -15.36 -39.18
CA GLU A 488 -17.77 -16.09 -37.94
C GLU A 488 -16.28 -16.45 -37.83
N GLY A 489 -15.64 -16.87 -38.92
CA GLY A 489 -14.21 -17.18 -38.97
C GLY A 489 -13.30 -15.99 -38.63
N MET A 490 -13.70 -14.76 -39.00
CA MET A 490 -12.95 -13.54 -38.69
C MET A 490 -12.97 -13.16 -37.20
N ARG A 491 -13.87 -13.75 -36.38
CA ARG A 491 -14.01 -13.42 -34.95
C ARG A 491 -12.72 -13.60 -34.17
N ALA A 492 -12.04 -14.73 -34.36
CA ALA A 492 -10.81 -15.05 -33.62
C ALA A 492 -9.66 -14.10 -33.99
N ILE A 493 -9.54 -13.77 -35.28
CA ILE A 493 -8.51 -12.86 -35.80
C ILE A 493 -8.69 -11.45 -35.24
N PHE A 494 -9.92 -10.93 -35.18
CA PHE A 494 -10.14 -9.62 -34.55
C PHE A 494 -9.94 -9.62 -33.04
N GLN A 495 -10.28 -10.72 -32.36
CA GLN A 495 -10.02 -10.84 -30.94
C GLN A 495 -8.51 -10.77 -30.65
N GLU A 496 -7.68 -11.50 -31.41
CA GLU A 496 -6.21 -11.45 -31.31
C GLU A 496 -5.66 -10.03 -31.55
N ILE A 497 -6.08 -9.35 -32.63
CA ILE A 497 -5.67 -7.97 -32.96
C ILE A 497 -6.07 -6.97 -31.86
N TRP A 498 -7.25 -7.14 -31.25
CA TRP A 498 -7.71 -6.28 -30.15
C TRP A 498 -6.95 -6.55 -28.85
N GLU A 499 -6.67 -7.80 -28.52
CA GLU A 499 -5.87 -8.18 -27.35
C GLU A 499 -4.43 -7.66 -27.45
N GLU A 500 -3.78 -7.79 -28.62
CA GLU A 500 -2.46 -7.19 -28.89
C GLU A 500 -2.47 -5.67 -28.76
N SER A 501 -3.49 -5.00 -29.30
CA SER A 501 -3.60 -3.54 -29.26
C SER A 501 -3.87 -3.03 -27.85
N TYR A 502 -4.68 -3.75 -27.07
CA TYR A 502 -4.91 -3.48 -25.65
C TYR A 502 -3.63 -3.62 -24.83
N GLN A 503 -2.88 -4.73 -25.02
CA GLN A 503 -1.62 -4.95 -24.31
C GLN A 503 -0.57 -3.89 -24.67
N ARG A 504 -0.50 -3.45 -25.93
CA ARG A 504 0.40 -2.36 -26.36
C ARG A 504 0.11 -1.06 -25.60
N VAL A 505 -1.16 -0.65 -25.56
CA VAL A 505 -1.58 0.59 -24.86
C VAL A 505 -1.37 0.46 -23.34
N ALA A 506 -1.60 -0.71 -22.76
CA ALA A 506 -1.31 -0.96 -21.34
C ALA A 506 0.18 -0.79 -21.02
N ASN A 507 1.08 -1.35 -21.85
CA ASN A 507 2.51 -1.18 -21.70
C ASN A 507 2.95 0.28 -21.88
N GLU A 508 2.35 1.02 -22.83
CA GLU A 508 2.62 2.45 -23.03
C GLU A 508 2.19 3.29 -21.82
N GLN A 509 1.06 2.94 -21.18
CA GLN A 509 0.59 3.57 -19.95
C GLN A 509 1.51 3.28 -18.76
N GLU A 510 1.94 2.02 -18.57
CA GLU A 510 2.90 1.64 -17.51
C GLU A 510 4.22 2.41 -17.64
N VAL A 511 4.77 2.52 -18.85
CA VAL A 511 5.98 3.30 -19.12
C VAL A 511 5.77 4.79 -18.82
N TYR A 512 4.62 5.35 -19.15
CA TYR A 512 4.28 6.75 -18.84
C TYR A 512 4.16 7.00 -17.33
N GLU A 513 3.52 6.09 -16.58
CA GLU A 513 3.41 6.19 -15.12
C GLU A 513 4.77 6.07 -14.43
N ALA A 514 5.64 5.17 -14.90
CA ALA A 514 7.03 5.07 -14.42
C ALA A 514 7.81 6.37 -14.65
N GLN A 515 7.71 6.96 -15.84
CA GLN A 515 8.34 8.26 -16.15
C GLN A 515 7.84 9.40 -15.23
N LEU A 516 6.55 9.42 -14.89
CA LEU A 516 6.00 10.37 -13.93
C LEU A 516 6.55 10.14 -12.51
N HIS A 517 6.75 8.88 -12.11
CA HIS A 517 7.33 8.52 -10.83
C HIS A 517 8.79 8.98 -10.71
N ASP A 518 9.62 8.72 -11.73
CA ASP A 518 11.02 9.15 -11.79
C ASP A 518 11.15 10.68 -11.66
N LEU A 519 10.31 11.43 -12.37
CA LEU A 519 10.27 12.89 -12.28
C LEU A 519 9.82 13.40 -10.89
N LEU A 520 8.91 12.68 -10.22
CA LEU A 520 8.47 12.99 -8.87
C LEU A 520 9.59 12.73 -7.84
N GLN A 521 10.33 11.62 -7.98
CA GLN A 521 11.49 11.30 -7.15
C GLN A 521 12.57 12.37 -7.30
N LEU A 522 12.98 12.72 -8.53
CA LEU A 522 13.98 13.78 -8.77
C LEU A 522 13.55 15.14 -8.18
N LYS A 523 12.25 15.45 -8.21
CA LYS A 523 11.70 16.66 -7.56
C LYS A 523 11.83 16.61 -6.04
N GLN A 524 11.61 15.44 -5.42
CA GLN A 524 11.76 15.25 -3.97
C GLN A 524 13.23 15.30 -3.53
N GLU A 525 14.14 14.68 -4.28
CA GLU A 525 15.59 14.77 -4.06
C GLU A 525 16.08 16.22 -4.18
N ASN A 526 15.63 16.98 -5.19
CA ASN A 526 15.97 18.39 -5.33
C ASN A 526 15.42 19.24 -4.16
N ALA A 527 14.21 18.96 -3.67
CA ALA A 527 13.67 19.61 -2.48
C ALA A 527 14.52 19.33 -1.22
N TYR A 528 15.03 18.11 -1.08
CA TYR A 528 15.95 17.73 -0.01
C TYR A 528 17.31 18.45 -0.12
N LEU A 529 17.92 18.45 -1.31
CA LEU A 529 19.17 19.19 -1.58
C LEU A 529 19.01 20.71 -1.36
N THR A 530 17.87 21.27 -1.75
CA THR A 530 17.50 22.67 -1.48
C THR A 530 17.41 22.94 0.03
N THR A 531 16.88 22.00 0.81
CA THR A 531 16.77 22.11 2.27
C THR A 531 18.15 22.08 2.93
N ILE A 532 19.02 21.13 2.56
CA ILE A 532 20.41 21.09 3.01
C ILE A 532 21.15 22.39 2.63
N THR A 533 20.99 22.86 1.40
CA THR A 533 21.64 24.08 0.92
C THR A 533 21.21 25.30 1.73
N LYS A 534 19.92 25.43 2.06
CA LYS A 534 19.40 26.48 2.97
C LYS A 534 20.00 26.40 4.38
N GLN A 535 20.15 25.18 4.93
CA GLN A 535 20.77 24.97 6.25
C GLN A 535 22.27 25.29 6.27
N ILE A 536 23.01 24.97 5.21
CA ILE A 536 24.47 25.17 5.12
C ILE A 536 24.83 26.63 4.73
N THR A 537 23.96 27.32 3.99
CA THR A 537 24.13 28.74 3.57
C THR A 537 24.64 29.70 4.67
N PRO A 538 24.07 29.77 5.89
CA PRO A 538 24.57 30.67 6.94
C PRO A 538 26.02 30.36 7.35
N TYR A 539 26.41 29.09 7.43
CA TYR A 539 27.77 28.68 7.76
C TYR A 539 28.75 29.09 6.65
N VAL A 540 28.40 28.86 5.39
CA VAL A 540 29.21 29.29 4.23
C VAL A 540 29.37 30.81 4.18
N ARG A 541 28.31 31.58 4.44
CA ARG A 541 28.40 33.06 4.55
C ARG A 541 29.30 33.49 5.71
N SER A 542 29.24 32.81 6.85
CA SER A 542 30.13 33.09 7.99
C SER A 542 31.60 32.81 7.63
N ILE A 543 31.88 31.69 6.98
CA ILE A 543 33.24 31.31 6.54
C ILE A 543 33.76 32.29 5.47
N ALA A 544 32.93 32.68 4.49
CA ALA A 544 33.29 33.66 3.48
C ALA A 544 33.65 35.02 4.10
N LYS A 545 32.87 35.49 5.06
CA LYS A 545 33.12 36.73 5.81
C LYS A 545 34.37 36.67 6.71
N VAL A 546 34.75 35.47 7.17
CA VAL A 546 36.03 35.25 7.86
C VAL A 546 37.19 35.23 6.86
N LYS A 547 37.04 34.58 5.70
CA LYS A 547 38.05 34.57 4.63
C LYS A 547 38.36 35.98 4.11
N GLU A 548 37.32 36.79 3.85
CA GLU A 548 37.44 38.19 3.43
C GLU A 548 38.24 39.05 4.43
N ARG A 549 38.14 38.74 5.73
CA ARG A 549 38.93 39.40 6.79
C ARG A 549 40.39 38.91 6.86
N LEU A 550 40.69 37.73 6.32
CA LEU A 550 42.03 37.12 6.32
C LEU A 550 42.82 37.43 5.03
N GLU A 551 42.14 37.70 3.91
CA GLU A 551 42.75 38.06 2.61
C GLU A 551 42.37 39.49 2.14
N PRO A 552 42.84 40.57 2.81
CA PRO A 552 42.52 41.92 2.41
C PRO A 552 43.39 42.41 1.23
N ARG A 553 43.07 41.97 -0.01
CA ARG A 553 43.21 42.72 -1.30
C ARG A 553 43.09 41.80 -2.52
N PHE A 554 42.05 42.02 -3.32
CA PHE A 554 42.15 42.63 -4.66
C PHE A 554 40.76 43.11 -5.06
N GLN A 555 40.52 44.43 -4.99
CA GLN A 555 39.30 45.03 -5.52
C GLN A 555 39.42 45.14 -7.05
N LEU A 556 38.47 44.53 -7.76
CA LEU A 556 38.08 44.93 -9.11
C LEU A 556 36.68 45.55 -9.02
N PRO A 557 36.36 46.61 -9.79
CA PRO A 557 35.03 47.17 -9.80
C PRO A 557 34.06 46.17 -10.45
N VAL A 558 32.94 45.90 -9.79
CA VAL A 558 31.80 45.17 -10.35
C VAL A 558 30.65 46.15 -10.43
N ASP A 559 30.03 46.25 -11.61
CA ASP A 559 28.95 47.20 -11.90
C ASP A 559 27.74 47.06 -10.97
N GLU A 560 27.15 48.20 -10.61
CA GLU A 560 25.83 48.29 -9.98
C GLU A 560 24.74 47.83 -10.98
N GLN A 561 24.52 46.52 -11.12
CA GLN A 561 23.37 45.99 -11.87
C GLN A 561 23.01 44.53 -11.53
N SER A 562 22.58 44.30 -10.27
CA SER A 562 21.83 43.07 -9.91
C SER A 562 20.89 43.20 -8.69
N GLU A 563 20.88 44.33 -7.97
CA GLU A 563 19.90 44.58 -6.89
C GLU A 563 18.51 44.99 -7.42
N THR A 564 17.95 44.24 -8.38
CA THR A 564 16.58 44.50 -8.91
C THR A 564 15.80 43.25 -9.31
N LEU A 565 16.10 42.07 -8.73
CA LEU A 565 15.34 40.83 -9.00
C LEU A 565 15.01 39.96 -7.77
N GLN A 566 14.97 40.55 -6.56
CA GLN A 566 14.48 39.88 -5.34
C GLN A 566 13.44 40.72 -4.59
N SER A 567 12.35 41.10 -5.27
CA SER A 567 11.16 41.68 -4.62
C SER A 567 9.85 41.40 -5.39
N THR A 568 9.57 40.13 -5.68
CA THR A 568 8.20 39.61 -5.88
C THR A 568 8.25 38.09 -5.94
N TYR A 569 7.75 37.42 -4.90
CA TYR A 569 6.88 36.22 -4.97
C TYR A 569 6.65 35.69 -3.54
N ASP A 570 5.80 36.39 -2.82
CA ASP A 570 5.07 35.84 -1.69
C ASP A 570 3.66 36.45 -1.70
N GLY A 571 2.63 35.68 -1.36
CA GLY A 571 1.22 36.11 -1.38
C GLY A 571 0.34 35.43 -2.44
N SER A 572 -0.40 34.42 -2.00
CA SER A 572 -1.49 33.76 -2.74
C SER A 572 -2.64 34.72 -3.10
N ARG A 573 -3.39 34.41 -4.17
CA ARG A 573 -4.87 34.50 -4.13
C ARG A 573 -5.55 33.75 -5.28
N SER A 574 -6.50 32.90 -4.89
CA SER A 574 -7.58 32.40 -5.74
C SER A 574 -8.57 33.52 -6.09
N SER A 575 -9.12 33.49 -7.32
CA SER A 575 -10.57 33.67 -7.57
C SER A 575 -10.91 33.50 -9.05
N GLU A 576 -12.09 32.95 -9.30
CA GLU A 576 -12.72 32.84 -10.62
C GLU A 576 -13.22 34.22 -11.12
N THR A 577 -13.32 34.45 -12.43
CA THR A 577 -14.62 34.50 -13.16
C THR A 577 -14.51 34.96 -14.63
N LEU A 578 -15.52 34.54 -15.40
CA LEU A 578 -15.74 34.74 -16.83
C LEU A 578 -15.92 36.21 -17.26
N ALA A 579 -15.46 36.54 -18.48
CA ALA A 579 -16.26 37.18 -19.55
C ALA A 579 -15.50 37.08 -20.90
N ARG A 580 -15.92 36.22 -21.83
CA ARG A 580 -16.75 36.58 -23.02
C ARG A 580 -16.25 37.80 -23.82
N ASN A 581 -15.74 37.54 -25.04
CA ASN A 581 -16.48 37.82 -26.29
C ASN A 581 -15.75 37.23 -27.52
N ASP A 582 -16.44 36.34 -28.24
CA ASP A 582 -16.25 36.02 -29.66
C ASP A 582 -16.74 37.23 -30.54
N PRO A 583 -16.57 37.26 -31.89
CA PRO A 583 -16.12 36.19 -32.81
C PRO A 583 -15.11 36.60 -33.92
N GLY A 584 -14.61 35.60 -34.65
CA GLY A 584 -14.81 35.60 -36.11
C GLY A 584 -13.59 35.47 -37.04
N SER A 585 -13.66 34.47 -37.94
CA SER A 585 -12.99 34.37 -39.27
C SER A 585 -11.45 34.30 -39.30
N ALA A 586 -10.78 33.75 -40.32
CA ALA A 586 -11.17 32.77 -41.33
C ALA A 586 -9.91 32.05 -41.87
N MET A 587 -10.14 30.93 -42.53
CA MET A 587 -9.18 30.09 -43.26
C MET A 587 -8.42 30.82 -44.38
N GLU A 588 -7.09 30.60 -44.50
CA GLU A 588 -6.32 30.40 -45.75
C GLU A 588 -4.91 29.85 -45.42
N LYS A 589 -4.41 28.78 -46.07
CA LYS A 589 -3.50 28.74 -47.25
C LYS A 589 -2.28 29.67 -47.14
N GLY A 590 -1.03 29.29 -47.45
CA GLY A 590 -0.47 28.05 -47.99
C GLY A 590 0.84 28.34 -48.74
N GLU A 591 1.73 27.34 -48.91
CA GLU A 591 2.96 27.36 -49.76
C GLU A 591 4.15 28.26 -49.29
N LYS A 592 5.33 27.72 -48.94
CA LYS A 592 6.44 27.05 -49.69
C LYS A 592 7.51 28.01 -50.23
N THR A 593 8.78 27.74 -49.88
CA THR A 593 10.05 27.77 -50.68
C THR A 593 11.23 27.84 -49.70
N SER A 594 12.07 26.80 -49.53
CA SER A 594 13.24 26.37 -50.34
C SER A 594 14.40 27.39 -50.32
N GLU A 595 15.55 27.13 -49.70
CA GLU A 595 16.80 26.58 -50.28
C GLU A 595 17.98 26.93 -49.30
N SER A 596 19.21 26.42 -49.29
CA SER A 596 19.94 25.31 -49.96
C SER A 596 21.31 25.05 -49.24
N LYS A 597 22.08 24.05 -49.72
CA LYS A 597 23.50 23.70 -49.45
C LYS A 597 23.86 23.01 -48.12
N GLY A 598 24.74 21.99 -48.09
CA GLY A 598 25.30 21.19 -49.20
C GLY A 598 26.67 20.54 -48.93
N ASN A 599 26.78 19.23 -49.23
CA ASN A 599 27.98 18.39 -49.39
C ASN A 599 28.92 18.18 -48.16
N GLY A 600 29.51 17.00 -47.90
CA GLY A 600 29.39 15.67 -48.53
C GLY A 600 30.73 14.93 -48.72
N ARG A 601 30.81 13.63 -48.39
CA ARG A 601 31.77 12.64 -48.94
C ARG A 601 31.36 11.20 -48.59
N ALA A 602 31.70 10.21 -49.44
CA ALA A 602 31.08 8.87 -49.47
C ALA A 602 32.09 7.73 -49.76
N LEU A 603 31.51 6.50 -49.97
CA LEU A 603 32.08 5.20 -50.42
C LEU A 603 32.73 4.35 -49.29
N SER A 604 32.57 3.01 -49.16
CA SER A 604 31.81 1.93 -49.86
C SER A 604 31.65 0.72 -48.88
N GLY A 605 30.92 -0.39 -49.09
CA GLY A 605 30.07 -0.90 -50.20
C GLY A 605 29.82 -2.44 -50.06
N VAL A 606 29.36 -3.11 -51.14
CA VAL A 606 29.11 -4.59 -51.32
C VAL A 606 27.74 -5.14 -50.86
N SER A 607 27.17 -6.07 -51.65
CA SER A 607 25.75 -6.46 -51.70
C SER A 607 25.46 -7.98 -51.56
N GLU A 608 24.21 -8.29 -51.18
CA GLU A 608 23.28 -9.37 -51.65
C GLU A 608 23.59 -10.89 -51.52
N ASP A 609 22.68 -11.57 -50.77
CA ASP A 609 21.96 -12.84 -51.04
C ASP A 609 22.67 -14.23 -51.20
N PRO A 610 21.95 -15.38 -51.14
CA PRO A 610 20.86 -15.81 -50.23
C PRO A 610 21.04 -17.29 -49.72
N PRO A 611 20.12 -17.89 -48.94
CA PRO A 611 20.17 -19.33 -48.61
C PRO A 611 19.06 -20.19 -49.27
N LEU A 612 19.42 -21.40 -49.73
CA LEU A 612 18.50 -22.43 -50.26
C LEU A 612 18.61 -23.78 -49.53
N LYS A 613 17.50 -24.54 -49.58
CA LYS A 613 17.25 -25.85 -48.96
C LYS A 613 18.26 -26.95 -49.35
N ASN A 614 18.55 -27.89 -48.45
CA ASN A 614 18.03 -29.27 -48.59
C ASN A 614 18.12 -30.18 -47.34
N ARG A 615 17.45 -31.33 -47.41
CA ARG A 615 17.29 -32.39 -46.39
C ARG A 615 18.53 -33.30 -46.27
N ASP A 616 18.71 -34.01 -45.14
CA ASP A 616 18.30 -35.43 -45.02
C ASP A 616 18.61 -36.14 -43.66
N HIS A 617 17.65 -37.00 -43.29
CA HIS A 617 17.67 -38.27 -42.52
C HIS A 617 18.70 -38.63 -41.41
N LEU A 618 18.13 -39.08 -40.26
CA LEU A 618 18.47 -40.22 -39.34
C LEU A 618 18.33 -39.77 -37.87
N ARG A 619 17.87 -40.53 -36.85
CA ARG A 619 17.14 -41.80 -36.65
C ARG A 619 16.95 -41.93 -35.12
N SER A 620 15.86 -42.53 -34.67
CA SER A 620 15.48 -42.65 -33.24
C SER A 620 16.44 -43.46 -32.36
N LYS A 621 16.47 -43.15 -31.04
CA LYS A 621 16.62 -44.18 -29.98
C LYS A 621 16.14 -43.71 -28.59
N GLN A 622 15.23 -44.47 -28.00
CA GLN A 622 14.96 -44.50 -26.55
C GLN A 622 15.92 -45.47 -25.85
N LYS A 623 16.20 -45.23 -24.56
CA LYS A 623 16.43 -46.18 -23.45
C LYS A 623 16.38 -45.34 -22.15
N ASN A 624 15.52 -45.60 -21.16
CA ASN A 624 15.43 -46.71 -20.19
C ASN A 624 16.60 -46.80 -19.19
N GLY A 625 16.27 -46.66 -17.90
CA GLY A 625 17.01 -47.12 -16.71
C GLY A 625 18.30 -46.34 -16.39
N ASP A 626 18.54 -45.88 -15.17
CA ASP A 626 18.05 -46.34 -13.85
C ASP A 626 17.43 -45.21 -12.99
#